data_AF-J9DV10-F1
#
_entry.id   AF-J9DV10-F1
#
_cell.length_a   1.000
_cell.length_b   1.000
_cell.length_c   1.000
_cell.angle_alpha   90.00
_cell.angle_beta   90.00
_cell.angle_gamma   90.00
#
_symmetry.space_group_name_H-M   'P 1'
#
loop_
_entity.id
_entity.type
_entity.pdbx_description
1 polymer ?
#
loop_
_entity_poly.entity_id
_entity_poly.type
_entity_poly.pdbx_seq_one_letter_code
_entity_poly.pdbx_strand_id
1 'polypeptide(L)' 'MYYIHSGNKDLRLPRASAPFRGTTRYASIAALRQMEQSRKDDVESWLYITVEWTAGSLPWRKLKV' A
#
# COMPACT_ATOMS: atom_id res chain seq x y z
N MET A 1 1.27 -13.33 -8.46
CA MET A 1 1.10 -14.74 -8.07
C MET A 1 0.65 -14.77 -6.61
N TYR A 2 -0.61 -15.06 -6.33
CA TYR A 2 -1.13 -15.14 -4.95
C TYR A 2 -1.34 -16.62 -4.61
N TYR A 3 -0.62 -17.12 -3.60
CA TYR A 3 -0.76 -18.49 -3.11
C TYR A 3 -2.07 -18.63 -2.34
N ILE A 4 -2.97 -19.48 -2.83
CA ILE A 4 -4.23 -19.80 -2.16
C ILE A 4 -3.97 -20.97 -1.23
N HIS A 5 -3.71 -20.72 0.05
CA HIS A 5 -3.67 -21.77 1.06
C HIS A 5 -5.10 -21.96 1.59
N SER A 6 -5.76 -23.03 1.13
CA SER A 6 -7.12 -23.38 1.53
C SER A 6 -7.10 -23.98 2.93
N GLY A 7 -7.39 -23.14 3.94
CA GLY A 7 -7.42 -23.51 5.35
C GLY A 7 -8.38 -22.61 6.12
N ASN A 8 -9.68 -22.87 5.98
CA ASN A 8 -10.76 -22.57 6.92
C ASN A 8 -10.70 -21.22 7.69
N LYS A 9 -10.52 -20.12 6.96
CA LYS A 9 -10.90 -18.76 7.36
C LYS A 9 -11.48 -18.10 6.12
N ASP A 10 -12.56 -17.34 6.23
CA ASP A 10 -13.21 -16.63 5.13
C ASP A 10 -12.23 -15.68 4.42
N LEU A 11 -11.47 -16.23 3.47
CA LEU A 11 -10.52 -15.48 2.67
C LEU A 11 -11.34 -14.63 1.71
N ARG A 12 -11.59 -13.38 2.10
CA ARG A 12 -12.14 -12.38 1.18
C ARG A 12 -11.21 -12.28 -0.02
N LEU A 13 -11.74 -12.65 -1.18
CA LEU A 13 -11.06 -12.48 -2.46
C LEU A 13 -10.79 -10.97 -2.65
N PRO A 14 -9.61 -10.60 -3.17
CA PRO A 14 -9.31 -9.21 -3.44
C PRO A 14 -10.33 -8.65 -4.45
N ARG A 15 -10.86 -7.45 -4.20
CA ARG A 15 -11.74 -6.75 -5.15
C ARG A 15 -11.01 -6.51 -6.48
N ALA A 16 -11.78 -6.55 -7.57
CA ALA A 16 -11.27 -6.32 -8.92
C ALA A 16 -10.73 -4.89 -9.14
N SER A 17 -11.23 -3.92 -8.38
CA SER A 17 -10.72 -2.55 -8.34
C SER A 17 -11.01 -1.95 -6.97
N ALA A 18 -9.98 -1.36 -6.35
CA ALA A 18 -10.08 -0.59 -5.13
C ALA A 18 -9.74 0.88 -5.44
N PRO A 19 -10.73 1.78 -5.53
CA PRO A 19 -10.45 3.19 -5.82
C PRO A 19 -9.61 3.80 -4.68
N PHE A 20 -8.43 4.32 -5.05
CA PHE A 20 -7.51 4.96 -4.12
C PHE A 20 -8.11 6.27 -3.58
N ARG A 21 -8.23 6.40 -2.26
CA ARG A 21 -8.72 7.60 -1.56
C ARG A 21 -7.75 8.12 -0.48
N GLY A 22 -6.51 7.60 -0.46
CA GLY A 22 -5.52 7.91 0.57
C GLY A 22 -4.62 9.10 0.22
N THR A 23 -3.68 9.40 1.10
CA THR A 23 -2.62 10.38 0.84
C THR A 23 -1.53 9.75 -0.03
N THR A 24 -1.33 10.29 -1.23
CA THR A 24 -0.40 9.74 -2.24
C THR A 24 1.06 9.66 -1.75
N ARG A 25 1.45 10.44 -0.74
CA ARG A 25 2.81 10.49 -0.20
C ARG A 25 3.26 9.18 0.46
N TYR A 26 2.36 8.51 1.17
CA TYR A 26 2.65 7.28 1.92
C TYR A 26 1.96 6.06 1.33
N ALA A 27 1.25 6.23 0.21
CA ALA A 27 0.53 5.14 -0.42
C ALA A 27 1.49 4.05 -0.90
N SER A 28 1.17 2.80 -0.60
CA SER A 28 1.85 1.66 -1.20
C SER A 28 1.71 1.67 -2.72
N ILE A 29 2.66 1.04 -3.40
CA ILE A 29 2.62 0.95 -4.88
C ILE A 29 1.37 0.19 -5.33
N ALA A 30 0.92 -0.79 -4.54
CA ALA A 30 -0.31 -1.53 -4.80
C ALA A 30 -1.56 -0.65 -4.69
N ALA A 31 -1.61 0.23 -3.68
CA ALA A 31 -2.70 1.19 -3.51
C ALA A 31 -2.77 2.20 -4.67
N LEU A 32 -1.61 2.67 -5.15
CA LEU A 32 -1.52 3.54 -6.34
C LEU A 32 -1.97 2.82 -7.62
N ARG A 33 -1.79 1.50 -7.69
CA ARG A 33 -2.26 0.64 -8.79
C ARG A 33 -3.72 0.19 -8.63
N GLN A 34 -4.47 0.77 -7.68
CA GLN A 34 -5.87 0.43 -7.39
C GLN A 34 -6.08 -1.07 -7.08
N MET A 35 -5.05 -1.72 -6.55
CA MET A 35 -5.12 -3.10 -6.09
C MET A 35 -5.70 -3.16 -4.68
N GLU A 36 -6.28 -4.29 -4.31
CA GLU A 36 -6.83 -4.46 -2.97
C GLU A 36 -5.74 -4.30 -1.90
N GLN A 37 -6.02 -3.43 -0.92
CA GLN A 37 -5.11 -3.18 0.18
C GLN A 37 -5.00 -4.42 1.08
N SER A 38 -3.78 -4.75 1.44
CA SER A 38 -3.39 -5.87 2.28
C SER A 38 -2.48 -5.37 3.40
N ARG A 39 -2.28 -6.18 4.45
CA ARG A 39 -1.41 -5.83 5.59
C ARG A 39 0.02 -5.40 5.23
N LYS A 40 0.54 -5.83 4.08
CA LYS A 40 1.85 -5.39 3.56
C LYS A 40 1.87 -3.90 3.21
N ASP A 41 0.74 -3.33 2.81
CA ASP A 41 0.63 -1.94 2.38
C ASP A 41 0.78 -0.98 3.57
N ASP A 42 0.34 -1.40 4.76
CA ASP A 42 0.54 -0.67 6.00
C ASP A 42 2.03 -0.61 6.38
N VAL A 43 2.76 -1.72 6.20
CA VAL A 43 4.22 -1.77 6.44
C VAL A 43 4.99 -0.89 5.46
N GLU A 44 4.62 -0.90 4.17
CA GLU A 44 5.20 0.01 3.17
C GLU A 44 4.98 1.48 3.56
N SER A 45 3.76 1.82 3.98
CA SER A 45 3.42 3.17 4.43
C SER A 45 4.26 3.58 5.65
N TRP A 46 4.47 2.66 6.59
CA TRP A 46 5.26 2.89 7.81
C TRP A 46 6.76 3.07 7.52
N LEU A 47 7.28 2.33 6.55
CA LEU A 47 8.65 2.51 6.07
C LEU A 47 8.84 3.91 5.48
N TYR A 48 7.90 4.38 4.67
CA TYR A 48 7.99 5.73 4.09
C TYR A 48 7.99 6.83 5.15
N ILE A 49 7.17 6.69 6.20
CA ILE A 49 7.17 7.61 7.34
C ILE A 49 8.52 7.57 8.08
N THR A 50 9.04 6.38 8.34
CA THR A 50 10.33 6.21 9.03
C THR A 50 11.47 6.83 8.23
N VAL A 51 11.51 6.62 6.91
CA VAL A 51 12.50 7.24 6.02
C VAL A 51 12.35 8.76 6.02
N GLU A 52 11.13 9.29 6.01
CA GLU A 52 10.90 10.74 6.10
C GLU A 52 11.42 11.31 7.42
N TRP A 53 11.27 10.60 8.54
CA TRP A 53 11.79 11.01 9.84
C TRP A 53 13.32 10.97 9.90
N THR A 54 13.96 9.96 9.31
CA THR A 54 15.42 9.81 9.37
C THR A 54 16.16 10.64 8.32
N ALA A 55 15.61 10.76 7.12
CA ALA A 55 16.23 11.47 5.99
C ALA A 55 15.67 12.90 5.79
N GLY A 56 14.65 13.29 6.55
CA GLY A 56 14.02 14.61 6.54
C GLY A 56 13.07 14.88 5.37
N SER A 57 13.12 14.08 4.29
CA SER A 57 12.18 14.17 3.18
C SER A 57 12.16 12.93 2.31
N LEU A 58 11.01 12.64 1.69
CA LEU A 58 10.89 11.63 0.64
C LEU A 58 11.27 12.20 -0.73
N PRO A 59 11.94 11.42 -1.61
CA PRO A 59 12.38 11.92 -2.90
C PRO A 59 11.22 12.29 -3.83
N TRP A 60 10.04 11.71 -3.62
CA TRP A 60 8.80 12.04 -4.35
C TRP A 60 7.96 13.15 -3.70
N ARG A 61 8.44 13.85 -2.66
CA ARG A 61 7.68 14.92 -1.98
C ARG A 61 7.21 16.04 -2.91
N LYS A 62 7.95 16.31 -3.99
CA LYS A 62 7.64 17.36 -4.98
C LYS A 62 6.88 16.85 -6.21
N LEU A 63 6.66 15.54 -6.33
CA LEU A 63 5.88 14.99 -7.43
C LEU A 63 4.40 15.24 -7.14
N LYS A 64 3.77 16.10 -7.95
CA LYS A 64 2.31 16.16 -8.04
C LYS A 64 1.86 14.94 -8.83
N VAL A 65 1.09 14.08 -8.19
CA VAL A 65 0.32 13.02 -8.85
C VAL A 65 -0.99 13.63 -9.34
#